data_AF-A0A2T7WZF5-F1
#
_entry.id   AF-A0A2T7WZF5-F1
#
_cell.length_a   1.000
_cell.length_b   1.000
_cell.length_c   1.000
_cell.angle_alpha   90.00
_cell.angle_beta   90.00
_cell.angle_gamma   90.00
#
_symmetry.space_group_name_H-M   'P 1'
#
loop_
_entity.id
_entity.type
_entity.pdbx_description
1 polymer ?
#
loop_
_entity_poly.entity_id
_entity_poly.type
_entity_poly.pdbx_seq_one_letter_code
_entity_poly.pdbx_strand_id
1 'polypeptide(L)' 'MTLPPIDDWWSDLSPDAQQSVLDSDSHLLDEAVREEIRVLTGAVVGMVEQLSGKDLAYARAHTASKD' A
#
# COMPACT_ATOMS: atom_id res chain seq x y z
N MET A 1 1.48 14.54 -8.56
CA MET A 1 1.04 14.59 -7.16
C MET A 1 1.75 13.45 -6.44
N THR A 2 2.12 13.59 -5.18
CA THR A 2 2.78 12.51 -4.42
C THR A 2 1.73 11.66 -3.73
N LEU A 3 1.99 10.36 -3.54
CA LEU A 3 1.13 9.52 -2.71
C LEU A 3 1.06 10.14 -1.29
N PRO A 4 -0.13 10.22 -0.67
CA PRO A 4 -0.19 10.47 0.76
C PRO A 4 0.58 9.38 1.53
N PRO A 5 1.06 9.68 2.75
CA PRO A 5 1.78 8.72 3.57
C PRO A 5 0.95 7.44 3.75
N ILE A 6 1.60 6.27 3.77
CA ILE A 6 0.93 4.96 3.84
C ILE A 6 -0.02 4.83 5.04
N ASP A 7 0.27 5.50 6.15
CA ASP A 7 -0.61 5.59 7.33
C ASP A 7 -2.03 6.08 7.01
N ASP A 8 -2.18 6.94 6.00
CA ASP A 8 -3.45 7.60 5.65
C ASP A 8 -4.42 6.67 4.88
N TRP A 9 -3.92 5.60 4.27
CA TRP A 9 -4.73 4.69 3.43
C TRP A 9 -4.52 3.20 3.70
N TRP A 10 -3.48 2.81 4.43
CA TRP A 10 -3.18 1.41 4.73
C TRP A 10 -4.33 0.72 5.46
N SER A 11 -4.92 1.39 6.46
CA SER A 11 -6.01 0.85 7.27
C SER A 11 -7.31 0.68 6.47
N ASP A 12 -7.48 1.45 5.40
CA ASP A 12 -8.63 1.42 4.52
C ASP A 12 -8.48 0.42 3.36
N LEU A 13 -7.27 -0.13 3.16
CA LEU A 13 -7.06 -1.21 2.20
C LEU A 13 -7.80 -2.48 2.62
N SER A 14 -8.27 -3.21 1.61
CA SER A 14 -8.73 -4.56 1.81
C SER A 14 -7.61 -5.45 2.38
N PRO A 15 -7.95 -6.44 3.23
CA PRO A 15 -6.96 -7.36 3.78
C PRO A 15 -6.20 -8.15 2.71
N ASP A 16 -6.83 -8.41 1.56
CA ASP A 16 -6.19 -9.03 0.40
C ASP A 16 -5.12 -8.12 -0.22
N ALA A 17 -5.41 -6.83 -0.36
CA ALA A 17 -4.46 -5.84 -0.84
C ALA A 17 -3.29 -5.61 0.14
N GLN A 18 -3.57 -5.53 1.45
CA GLN A 18 -2.53 -5.50 2.47
C GLN A 18 -1.63 -6.73 2.36
N GLN A 19 -2.21 -7.93 2.16
CA GLN A 19 -1.45 -9.16 2.01
C GLN A 19 -0.60 -9.17 0.73
N SER A 20 -1.13 -8.70 -0.41
CA SER A 20 -0.39 -8.56 -1.67
C SER A 20 0.80 -7.59 -1.55
N VAL A 21 0.64 -6.48 -0.82
CA VAL A 21 1.74 -5.55 -0.52
C VAL A 21 2.87 -6.23 0.26
N LEU A 22 2.55 -7.18 1.13
CA LEU A 22 3.53 -7.85 1.98
C LEU A 22 4.16 -9.07 1.32
N ASP A 23 3.39 -9.78 0.50
CA ASP A 23 3.82 -10.96 -0.25
C ASP A 23 4.73 -10.57 -1.43
N SER A 24 4.56 -9.35 -1.94
CA SER A 24 5.46 -8.77 -2.94
C SER A 24 6.86 -8.55 -2.34
N ASP A 25 7.75 -9.50 -2.62
CA ASP A 25 9.20 -9.41 -2.37
C ASP A 25 9.84 -8.29 -3.21
N SER A 26 9.16 -7.92 -4.30
CA SER A 26 9.43 -6.72 -5.08
C SER A 26 8.76 -5.52 -4.43
N HIS A 27 9.40 -4.35 -4.47
CA HIS A 27 8.73 -3.12 -4.04
C HIS A 27 7.48 -2.82 -4.89
N LEU A 28 7.30 -3.52 -6.02
CA LEU A 28 6.21 -3.33 -6.95
C LEU A 28 4.85 -3.68 -6.37
N LEU A 29 3.90 -2.76 -6.46
CA LEU A 29 2.49 -3.00 -6.12
C LEU A 29 1.76 -3.70 -7.27
N ASP A 30 0.87 -4.64 -6.96
CA ASP A 30 -0.07 -5.21 -7.93
C ASP A 30 -1.06 -4.15 -8.46
N GLU A 31 -1.56 -4.37 -9.67
CA GLU A 31 -2.53 -3.46 -10.32
C GLU A 31 -3.80 -3.28 -9.49
N ALA A 32 -4.30 -4.36 -8.88
CA ALA A 32 -5.48 -4.33 -8.01
C ALA A 32 -5.27 -3.44 -6.78
N VAL A 33 -4.12 -3.58 -6.11
CA VAL A 33 -3.75 -2.75 -4.95
C VAL A 33 -3.63 -1.28 -5.37
N ARG A 34 -3.02 -1.00 -6.52
CA ARG A 34 -2.90 0.37 -7.05
C ARG A 34 -4.27 1.00 -7.29
N GLU A 35 -5.23 0.23 -7.79
CA GLU A 35 -6.59 0.71 -8.01
C GLU A 35 -7.30 1.03 -6.69
N GLU A 36 -7.19 0.17 -5.68
CA GLU A 36 -7.74 0.45 -4.34
C GLU A 36 -7.13 1.72 -3.74
N ILE A 37 -5.80 1.86 -3.74
CA ILE A 37 -5.12 3.05 -3.22
C ILE A 37 -5.60 4.30 -3.97
N ARG A 38 -5.76 4.22 -5.30
CA ARG A 38 -6.28 5.35 -6.10
C ARG A 38 -7.70 5.73 -5.67
N VAL A 39 -8.58 4.76 -5.47
CA VAL A 39 -9.97 5.01 -5.05
C VAL A 39 -10.00 5.63 -3.66
N LEU A 40 -9.19 5.14 -2.73
CA LEU A 40 -9.12 5.63 -1.35
C LEU A 40 -8.55 7.05 -1.26
N THR A 41 -7.43 7.29 -1.92
CA THR A 41 -6.68 8.55 -1.81
C THR A 41 -7.13 9.62 -2.82
N GLY A 42 -7.91 9.23 -3.84
CA GLY A 42 -8.21 10.07 -4.99
C GLY A 42 -6.97 10.46 -5.81
N ALA A 43 -5.79 9.92 -5.47
CA ALA A 43 -4.54 10.26 -6.10
C ALA A 43 -4.40 9.48 -7.42
N VAL A 44 -4.81 10.11 -8.52
CA VAL A 44 -4.46 9.63 -9.86
C VAL A 44 -3.04 10.09 -10.17
N VAL A 45 -2.04 9.24 -9.92
CA VAL A 45 -0.67 9.57 -10.27
C VAL A 45 0.04 8.32 -10.76
N GLY A 46 0.53 8.37 -12.00
CA GLY A 46 1.58 7.45 -12.39
C GLY A 46 2.75 7.53 -11.41
N MET A 47 3.45 6.42 -11.18
CA MET A 47 4.76 6.36 -10.53
C MET A 47 4.81 6.37 -8.99
N VAL A 48 4.03 5.52 -8.35
CA VAL A 48 4.64 4.67 -7.31
C VAL A 48 4.33 3.25 -7.70
N GLU A 49 4.97 2.78 -8.79
CA GLU A 49 4.97 1.36 -9.06
C GLU A 49 5.57 0.63 -7.87
N GLN A 50 6.50 1.26 -7.14
CA GLN A 50 7.28 0.70 -6.05
C GLN A 50 7.07 1.44 -4.73
N LEU A 51 6.62 0.77 -3.67
CA LEU A 51 6.63 1.35 -2.33
C LEU A 51 8.04 1.73 -1.89
N SER A 52 8.17 2.84 -1.16
CA SER A 52 9.46 3.16 -0.54
C SER A 52 9.73 2.19 0.60
N GLY A 53 11.00 1.93 0.92
CA GLY A 53 11.36 1.05 2.05
C GLY A 53 10.76 1.50 3.39
N LYS A 54 10.45 2.79 3.55
CA LYS A 54 9.71 3.33 4.71
C LYS A 54 8.26 2.87 4.73
N ASP A 55 7.59 2.86 3.58
CA ASP A 55 6.21 2.43 3.47
C ASP A 55 6.12 0.91 3.69
N LEU A 56 7.06 0.15 3.11
CA LEU A 56 7.16 -1.30 3.38
C LEU A 56 7.41 -1.61 4.86
N ALA A 57 8.27 -0.83 5.52
CA ALA A 57 8.50 -0.98 6.95
C ALA A 57 7.24 -0.68 7.77
N TYR A 58 6.47 0.33 7.38
CA TYR A 58 5.18 0.65 8.02
C TYR A 58 4.16 -0.47 7.81
N ALA A 59 4.00 -0.95 6.57
CA ALA A 59 3.13 -2.06 6.24
C ALA A 59 3.47 -3.30 7.08
N ARG A 60 4.76 -3.69 7.13
CA ARG A 60 5.23 -4.83 7.94
C ARG A 60 5.05 -4.63 9.45
N ALA A 61 5.07 -3.41 9.94
CA ALA A 61 4.84 -3.12 11.36
C ALA A 61 3.35 -3.19 11.74
N HIS A 62 2.45 -2.89 10.79
CA HIS A 62 1.00 -2.80 11.01
C HIS A 62 0.22 -4.06 10.61
N THR A 63 0.91 -5.17 10.34
CA THR A 63 0.27 -6.45 9.99
C THR A 63 0.07 -7.36 11.19
N ALA A 64 0.69 -7.03 12.31
CA ALA A 64 0.55 -7.73 13.57
C ALA A 64 -0.42 -6.97 14.49
N SER A 65 -1.71 -7.05 14.18
CA SER A 65 -2.78 -6.92 15.19
C SER A 65 -3.97 -7.76 14.77
N LYS A 66 -3.73 -9.07 14.69
CA LYS A 66 -4.77 -10.08 14.76
C LYS A 66 -4.31 -11.08 15.82
N ASP A 67 -4.43 -10.65 17.07
CA ASP A 67 -4.52 -11.54 18.23
C ASP A 67 -5.89 -12.22 18.21
#